data_AF-A0A9E5IVR7-F1
#
_entry.id   AF-A0A9E5IVR7-F1
#
_cell.length_a   1.000
_cell.length_b   1.000
_cell.length_c   1.000
_cell.angle_alpha   90.00
_cell.angle_beta   90.00
_cell.angle_gamma   90.00
#
_symmetry.space_group_name_H-M   'P 1'
#
loop_
_entity.id
_entity.type
_entity.pdbx_description
1 polymer ?
#
loop_
_entity_poly.entity_id
_entity_poly.type
_entity_poly.pdbx_seq_one_letter_code
_entity_poly.pdbx_strand_id
1 'polypeptide(L)'
;MDIAVTELMARFYALIWPMLRISALLVAAPIFSLRALNLRIRIVLAMAITWLVFPMHEWPSIDPLSAQGLLEILNQIMIGLLMGLMLQVVTAAIVVAGQSIANAIGLSMATMIDPNMG
;
A
#
# COMPACT_ATOMS: atom_id res chain seq x y z
N MET A 1 13.04 -13.08 34.74
CA MET A 1 13.28 -13.07 33.28
C MET A 1 11.97 -13.02 32.50
N ASP A 2 10.82 -13.21 33.16
CA ASP A 2 9.50 -13.23 32.52
C ASP A 2 8.98 -11.86 32.06
N ILE A 3 9.34 -10.78 32.78
CA ILE A 3 8.94 -9.40 32.44
C ILE A 3 9.47 -8.94 31.08
N ALA A 4 10.71 -9.31 30.73
CA ALA A 4 11.31 -8.97 29.43
C ALA A 4 10.64 -9.73 28.28
N VAL A 5 10.20 -10.97 28.51
CA VAL A 5 9.50 -11.79 27.52
C VAL A 5 8.09 -11.23 27.27
N THR A 6 7.38 -10.82 28.32
CA THR A 6 6.05 -10.21 28.20
C THR A 6 6.09 -8.88 27.46
N GLU A 7 7.08 -8.03 27.72
CA GLU A 7 7.25 -6.75 27.02
C GLU A 7 7.62 -6.96 25.54
N LEU A 8 8.45 -7.95 25.24
CA LEU A 8 8.78 -8.33 23.86
C LEU A 8 7.54 -8.83 23.09
N MET A 9 6.71 -9.66 23.72
CA MET A 9 5.47 -10.16 23.11
C MET A 9 4.48 -9.02 22.86
N ALA A 10 4.32 -8.09 23.81
CA ALA A 10 3.45 -6.92 23.63
C ALA A 10 3.90 -6.04 22.46
N ARG A 11 5.21 -5.79 22.33
CA ARG A 11 5.78 -5.08 21.17
C ARG A 11 5.60 -5.82 19.85
N PHE A 12 5.71 -7.16 19.86
CA PHE A 12 5.48 -7.96 18.66
C PHE A 12 4.02 -7.87 18.19
N TYR A 13 3.05 -7.97 19.11
CA TYR A 13 1.63 -7.80 18.79
C TYR A 13 1.31 -6.39 18.29
N ALA A 14 1.94 -5.36 18.87
CA ALA A 14 1.81 -3.98 18.40
C ALA A 14 2.35 -3.77 16.97
N LEU A 15 3.37 -4.55 16.57
CA LEU A 15 4.01 -4.43 15.24
C LEU A 15 3.14 -5.00 14.10
N ILE A 16 2.26 -5.95 14.40
CA ILE A 16 1.39 -6.58 13.40
C ILE A 16 0.44 -5.56 12.75
N TRP A 17 -0.09 -4.61 13.52
CA TRP A 17 -1.03 -3.59 13.03
C TRP A 17 -0.46 -2.68 11.94
N PRO A 18 0.66 -1.96 12.14
CA PRO A 18 1.27 -1.13 11.10
C PRO A 18 1.73 -1.99 9.92
N MET A 19 2.21 -3.21 10.15
CA MET A 19 2.65 -4.11 9.08
C MET A 19 1.49 -4.47 8.13
N LEU A 20 0.31 -4.78 8.67
CA LEU A 20 -0.90 -5.05 7.87
C LEU A 20 -1.33 -3.83 7.05
N ARG A 21 -1.37 -2.64 7.68
CA ARG A 21 -1.77 -1.40 7.00
C ARG A 21 -0.80 -1.02 5.88
N ILE A 22 0.50 -1.07 6.15
CA ILE A 22 1.56 -0.68 5.20
C ILE A 22 1.64 -1.68 4.04
N SER A 23 1.54 -2.98 4.32
CA SER A 23 1.53 -3.99 3.26
C SER A 23 0.31 -3.86 2.35
N ALA A 24 -0.89 -3.64 2.91
CA ALA A 24 -2.09 -3.37 2.14
C ALA A 24 -1.95 -2.12 1.26
N LEU A 25 -1.38 -1.03 1.80
CA LEU A 25 -1.09 0.18 1.05
C LEU A 25 -0.09 -0.07 -0.09
N LEU A 26 1.01 -0.77 0.15
CA LEU A 26 2.04 -1.04 -0.87
C LEU A 26 1.51 -1.93 -2.00
N VAL A 27 0.57 -2.82 -1.72
CA VAL A 27 -0.07 -3.66 -2.74
C VAL A 27 -1.04 -2.84 -3.60
N ALA A 28 -1.82 -1.95 -2.99
CA ALA A 28 -2.78 -1.13 -3.70
C ALA A 28 -2.16 0.10 -4.40
N ALA A 29 -1.03 0.63 -3.91
CA ALA A 29 -0.43 1.83 -4.48
C ALA A 29 0.20 1.56 -5.87
N PRO A 30 -0.18 2.32 -6.91
CA PRO A 30 0.21 2.06 -8.30
C PRO A 30 1.73 2.20 -8.54
N ILE A 31 2.35 3.18 -7.89
CA ILE A 31 3.80 3.47 -7.99
C ILE A 31 4.62 2.26 -7.51
N PHE A 32 4.19 1.61 -6.44
CA PHE A 32 4.85 0.43 -5.88
C PHE A 32 4.44 -0.88 -6.57
N SER A 33 3.42 -0.82 -7.45
CA SER A 33 2.91 -1.94 -8.23
C SER A 33 3.54 -2.09 -9.63
N LEU A 34 4.46 -1.20 -10.00
CA LEU A 34 5.19 -1.27 -11.27
C LEU A 34 5.96 -2.60 -11.39
N ARG A 35 5.97 -3.20 -12.60
CA ARG A 35 6.72 -4.45 -12.89
C ARG A 35 8.22 -4.34 -12.60
N ALA A 36 8.75 -3.13 -12.51
CA ALA A 36 10.13 -2.87 -12.10
C ALA A 36 10.43 -3.29 -10.65
N LEU A 37 9.42 -3.39 -9.79
CA LEU A 37 9.57 -3.77 -8.38
C LEU A 37 9.20 -5.23 -8.16
N ASN A 38 10.21 -6.07 -8.01
CA ASN A 38 10.04 -7.47 -7.63
C ASN A 38 9.39 -7.60 -6.23
N LEU A 39 8.61 -8.67 -6.02
CA LEU A 39 7.93 -8.95 -4.75
C LEU A 39 8.88 -8.88 -3.53
N ARG A 40 10.12 -9.35 -3.71
CA ARG A 40 11.17 -9.30 -2.66
C ARG A 40 11.48 -7.87 -2.21
N ILE A 41 11.59 -6.94 -3.15
CA ILE A 41 11.88 -5.52 -2.86
C ILE A 41 10.69 -4.90 -2.14
N ARG A 42 9.46 -5.24 -2.55
CA ARG A 42 8.23 -4.75 -1.92
C ARG A 42 8.12 -5.19 -0.45
N ILE A 43 8.45 -6.45 -0.15
CA ILE A 43 8.45 -6.97 1.23
C ILE A 43 9.51 -6.28 2.08
N VAL A 44 10.73 -6.10 1.55
CA VAL A 44 11.81 -5.38 2.28
C VAL A 44 11.42 -3.92 2.54
N LEU A 45 10.81 -3.23 1.57
CA LEU A 45 10.29 -1.88 1.75
C LEU A 45 9.17 -1.83 2.79
N ALA A 46 8.22 -2.77 2.75
CA ALA A 46 7.15 -2.86 3.74
C ALA A 46 7.72 -3.02 5.16
N MET A 47 8.71 -3.90 5.33
CA MET A 47 9.39 -4.09 6.62
C MET A 47 10.16 -2.85 7.06
N ALA A 48 10.88 -2.20 6.16
CA ALA A 48 11.64 -0.98 6.47
C ALA A 48 10.71 0.17 6.91
N ILE A 49 9.61 0.40 6.19
CA ILE A 49 8.62 1.43 6.54
C ILE A 49 7.94 1.09 7.87
N THR A 50 7.58 -0.19 8.07
CA THR A 50 6.97 -0.64 9.33
C THR A 50 7.89 -0.38 10.51
N TRP A 51 9.19 -0.68 10.38
CA TRP A 51 10.18 -0.44 11.42
C TRP A 51 10.33 1.05 11.77
N LEU A 52 10.26 1.94 10.77
CA LEU A 52 10.34 3.38 10.97
C LEU A 52 9.07 3.96 11.62
N VAL A 53 7.90 3.43 11.29
CA VAL A 53 6.60 3.92 11.80
C VAL A 53 6.28 3.34 13.18
N PHE A 54 6.75 2.12 13.47
CA PHE A 54 6.51 1.43 14.74
C PHE A 54 6.76 2.28 15.99
N PRO A 55 7.89 3.00 16.16
CA PRO A 55 8.14 3.79 17.37
C PRO A 55 7.34 5.10 17.44
N MET A 56 6.64 5.50 16.38
CA MET A 56 5.96 6.80 16.32
C MET A 56 4.53 6.77 16.87
N HIS A 57 3.98 5.58 17.14
CA HIS A 57 2.60 5.44 17.61
C HIS A 57 2.47 4.33 18.64
N GLU A 58 1.73 4.60 19.72
CA GLU A 58 1.35 3.59 20.70
C GLU A 58 0.15 2.81 20.16
N TRP A 59 0.40 1.60 19.67
CA TRP A 59 -0.66 0.74 19.14
C TRP A 59 -1.32 -0.03 20.29
N PRO A 60 -2.66 -0.06 20.37
CA PRO A 60 -3.34 -0.82 21.40
C PRO A 60 -3.05 -2.32 21.23
N SER A 61 -2.53 -2.94 22.29
CA SER A 61 -2.25 -4.38 22.34
C SER A 61 -3.55 -5.16 22.57
N ILE A 62 -4.41 -5.18 21.56
CA ILE A 62 -5.60 -6.03 21.51
C ILE A 62 -5.17 -7.42 21.04
N ASP A 63 -5.68 -8.48 21.68
CA ASP A 63 -5.42 -9.85 21.25
C ASP A 63 -5.94 -10.06 19.81
N PRO A 64 -5.06 -10.35 18.84
CA PRO A 64 -5.47 -10.55 17.44
C PRO A 64 -6.44 -11.71 17.24
N LEU A 65 -6.48 -12.68 18.18
CA LEU A 65 -7.36 -13.85 18.11
C LEU A 65 -8.76 -13.58 18.68
N SER A 66 -8.97 -12.42 19.30
CA SER A 66 -10.29 -12.00 19.79
C SER A 66 -11.21 -11.56 18.65
N ALA A 67 -12.53 -11.62 18.86
CA ALA A 67 -13.51 -11.13 17.89
C ALA A 67 -13.31 -9.64 17.52
N GLN A 68 -12.84 -8.84 18.47
CA GLN A 68 -12.47 -7.43 18.25
C GLN A 68 -11.18 -7.31 17.44
N GLY A 69 -10.17 -8.15 17.70
CA GLY A 69 -8.92 -8.19 16.94
C GLY A 69 -9.13 -8.48 15.46
N LEU A 70 -10.03 -9.42 15.12
CA LEU A 70 -10.34 -9.73 13.72
C LEU A 70 -10.99 -8.56 12.97
N LEU A 71 -11.91 -7.83 13.63
CA LEU A 71 -12.53 -6.63 13.07
C LEU A 71 -11.49 -5.52 12.84
N GLU A 72 -10.58 -5.33 13.80
CA GLU A 72 -9.49 -4.37 13.66
C GLU A 72 -8.55 -4.74 12.50
N ILE A 73 -8.24 -6.02 12.30
CA ILE A 73 -7.37 -6.47 11.18
C ILE A 73 -8.00 -6.06 9.85
N LEU A 74 -9.30 -6.34 9.70
CA LEU A 74 -10.04 -5.95 8.51
C LEU A 74 -10.04 -4.44 8.33
N ASN A 75 -10.25 -3.67 9.40
CA ASN A 75 -10.20 -2.21 9.36
C ASN A 75 -8.82 -1.70 8.91
N GLN A 76 -7.72 -2.22 9.47
CA GLN A 76 -6.36 -1.80 9.08
C GLN A 76 -6.06 -2.08 7.61
N ILE A 77 -6.47 -3.26 7.12
CA ILE A 77 -6.34 -3.63 5.71
C ILE A 77 -7.18 -2.69 4.84
N MET A 78 -8.43 -2.41 5.24
CA MET A 78 -9.35 -1.54 4.51
C MET A 78 -8.82 -0.12 4.41
N ILE A 79 -8.29 0.44 5.52
CA ILE A 79 -7.64 1.75 5.53
C ILE A 79 -6.44 1.77 4.58
N GLY A 80 -5.58 0.73 4.63
CA GLY A 80 -4.44 0.58 3.73
C GLY A 80 -4.85 0.55 2.25
N LEU A 81 -5.87 -0.25 1.91
CA LEU A 81 -6.41 -0.36 0.57
C LEU A 81 -7.04 0.95 0.07
N LEU A 82 -7.82 1.63 0.91
CA LEU A 82 -8.43 2.92 0.56
C LEU A 82 -7.37 3.99 0.28
N MET A 83 -6.31 4.05 1.08
CA MET A 83 -5.17 4.94 0.81
C MET A 83 -4.50 4.61 -0.53
N GLY A 84 -4.29 3.34 -0.82
CA GLY A 84 -3.75 2.91 -2.12
C GLY A 84 -4.67 3.25 -3.29
N LEU A 85 -5.99 3.06 -3.13
CA LEU A 85 -7.01 3.42 -4.12
C LEU A 85 -7.02 4.92 -4.40
N MET A 86 -6.91 5.78 -3.37
CA MET A 86 -6.78 7.23 -3.58
C MET A 86 -5.57 7.56 -4.46
N LEU A 87 -4.42 6.91 -4.23
CA LEU A 87 -3.24 7.09 -5.10
C LEU A 87 -3.50 6.60 -6.54
N GLN A 88 -4.23 5.50 -6.72
CA GLN A 88 -4.64 5.04 -8.06
C GLN A 88 -5.46 6.12 -8.78
N VAL A 89 -6.46 6.70 -8.12
CA VAL A 89 -7.31 7.75 -8.69
C VAL A 89 -6.46 8.96 -9.10
N VAL A 90 -5.52 9.40 -8.27
CA VAL A 90 -4.62 10.51 -8.60
C VAL A 90 -3.77 10.19 -9.83
N THR A 91 -3.16 9.00 -9.89
CA THR A 91 -2.36 8.62 -11.06
C THR A 91 -3.20 8.48 -12.34
N ALA A 92 -4.41 7.93 -12.23
CA ALA A 92 -5.33 7.82 -13.36
C ALA A 92 -5.73 9.19 -13.89
N ALA A 93 -6.02 10.15 -13.00
CA ALA A 93 -6.32 11.52 -13.39
C ALA A 93 -5.17 12.18 -14.16
N ILE A 94 -3.92 11.97 -13.73
CA ILE A 94 -2.73 12.48 -14.43
C ILE A 94 -2.60 11.85 -15.82
N VAL A 95 -2.82 10.53 -15.94
CA VAL A 95 -2.77 9.82 -17.23
C VAL A 95 -3.83 10.35 -18.20
N VAL A 96 -5.07 10.52 -17.71
CA VAL A 96 -6.17 11.06 -18.53
C VAL A 96 -5.89 12.49 -18.97
N ALA A 97 -5.34 13.33 -18.08
CA ALA A 97 -4.92 14.69 -18.43
C ALA A 97 -3.84 14.69 -19.51
N GLY A 98 -2.82 13.81 -19.40
CA GLY A 98 -1.78 13.65 -20.41
C GLY A 98 -2.32 13.19 -21.77
N GLN A 99 -3.25 12.23 -21.77
CA GLN A 99 -3.93 11.76 -22.97
C GLN A 99 -4.77 12.87 -23.62
N SER A 100 -5.48 13.68 -22.83
CA SER A 100 -6.23 14.84 -23.31
C SER A 100 -5.34 15.84 -24.05
N ILE A 101 -4.16 16.15 -23.50
CA ILE A 101 -3.19 17.07 -24.12
C ILE A 101 -2.62 16.45 -25.40
N ALA A 102 -2.24 15.16 -25.38
CA ALA A 102 -1.71 14.47 -26.55
C ALA A 102 -2.74 14.42 -27.71
N ASN A 103 -4.01 14.23 -27.38
CA ASN A 103 -5.10 14.26 -28.35
C ASN A 103 -5.27 15.66 -28.95
N ALA A 104 -5.14 16.72 -28.16
CA ALA A 104 -5.22 18.10 -28.63
C ALA A 104 -4.07 18.48 -29.59
N ILE A 105 -2.89 17.88 -29.45
CA ILE A 105 -1.73 18.08 -30.36
C ILE A 105 -1.86 17.26 -31.66
N GLY A 106 -2.92 16.46 -31.81
CA GLY A 106 -3.19 15.68 -33.02
C GLY A 106 -2.51 14.32 -33.07
N LEU A 107 -1.90 13.87 -31.97
CA LEU A 107 -1.27 12.53 -31.88
C LEU A 107 -2.31 11.40 -32.01
N SER A 108 -3.58 11.68 -31.71
CA SER A 108 -4.70 10.75 -31.95
C SER A 108 -4.88 10.38 -33.43
N MET A 109 -4.51 11.27 -34.35
CA MET A 109 -4.55 10.97 -35.80
C MET A 109 -3.43 10.01 -36.21
N ALA A 110 -2.30 10.01 -35.50
CA ALA A 110 -1.21 9.06 -35.74
C ALA A 110 -1.63 7.62 -35.35
N THR A 111 -2.39 7.44 -34.27
CA THR A 111 -2.92 6.12 -33.89
C THR A 111 -3.99 5.58 -34.84
N MET A 112 -4.71 6.44 -35.58
CA MET A 112 -5.69 5.99 -36.59
C MET A 112 -5.04 5.55 -37.92
N ILE A 113 -3.80 5.98 -38.16
CA ILE A 113 -3.06 5.71 -39.41
C ILE A 113 -1.96 4.66 -39.17
N ASP A 114 -1.70 4.25 -37.93
CA ASP A 114 -0.69 3.23 -37.60
C ASP A 114 -1.19 1.80 -37.92
N PRO A 115 -0.62 1.12 -38.93
CA PRO A 115 -1.00 -0.23 -39.32
C PRO A 115 -0.58 -1.31 -38.30
N ASN A 116 0.25 -1.00 -37.31
CA ASN A 116 0.62 -1.94 -36.23
C ASN A 116 -0.38 -1.98 -35.06
N MET A 117 -1.37 -1.08 -35.05
CA MET A 117 -2.42 -0.99 -34.02
C MET A 117 -3.72 -1.72 -34.43
N GLY A 118 -3.67 -2.56 -35.47
CA GLY A 118 -4.76 -3.44 -35.89
C GLY A 118 -4.93 -4.65 -34.98
#